data_AF-A0A9D9L9E7-F1
#
_entry.id   AF-A0A9D9L9E7-F1
#
_cell.length_a   1.000
_cell.length_b   1.000
_cell.length_c   1.000
_cell.angle_alpha   90.00
_cell.angle_beta   90.00
_cell.angle_gamma   90.00
#
_symmetry.space_group_name_H-M   'P 1'
#
loop_
_entity.id
_entity.type
_entity.pdbx_description
1 polymer ?
#
loop_
_entity_poly.entity_id
_entity_poly.type
_entity_poly.pdbx_seq_one_letter_code
_entity_poly.pdbx_strand_id
1 'polypeptide(L)' 'MKELKTLFDHVREKKLQQEQPLAARMRPRTLEEYIGQEHILAPGRLLRRAIQADQLSSLIFYGPPGTGKT' A
#
# COMPACT_ATOMS: atom_id res chain seq x y z
N MET A 1 14.31 -1.40 19.73
CA MET A 1 14.71 0.02 19.87
C MET A 1 13.83 0.82 18.92
N LYS A 2 12.96 1.71 19.41
CA LYS A 2 12.20 2.63 18.54
C LYS A 2 13.12 3.82 18.24
N GLU A 3 13.39 4.09 16.97
CA GLU A 3 14.01 5.34 16.54
C GLU A 3 13.22 6.52 17.11
N LEU A 4 13.90 7.37 17.87
CA LEU A 4 13.31 8.60 18.39
C LEU A 4 13.30 9.62 17.25
N LYS A 5 12.17 9.75 16.55
CA LYS A 5 12.03 10.76 15.49
C LYS A 5 12.26 12.14 16.09
N THR A 6 13.16 12.89 15.46
CA THR A 6 13.50 14.25 15.88
C THR A 6 12.45 15.24 15.40
N LEU A 7 12.51 16.47 15.92
CA LEU A 7 11.71 17.58 15.42
C LEU A 7 11.91 17.80 13.90
N PHE A 8 13.13 17.62 13.40
CA PHE A 8 13.46 17.80 11.98
C PHE A 8 12.82 16.74 11.09
N ASP A 9 12.69 15.50 11.57
CA ASP A 9 12.02 14.43 10.83
C ASP A 9 10.53 14.73 10.65
N HIS A 10 9.89 15.27 11.68
CA HIS A 10 8.48 15.66 11.63
C HIS A 10 8.22 16.79 10.62
N VAL A 11 9.09 17.80 10.60
CA VAL A 11 9.00 18.91 9.62
C VAL A 11 9.20 18.39 8.20
N ARG A 12 10.16 17.48 8.00
CA ARG A 12 10.44 16.86 6.70
C ARG A 12 9.28 16.01 6.20
N GLU A 13 8.71 15.16 7.05
CA GLU A 13 7.54 14.32 6.70
C GLU A 13 6.33 15.17 6.30
N LYS A 14 6.07 16.25 7.06
CA LYS A 14 4.96 17.16 6.77
C LYS A 14 5.15 17.85 5.41
N LYS A 15 6.38 18.28 5.09
CA LYS A 15 6.71 18.87 3.80
C LYS A 15 6.54 17.87 2.66
N LEU A 16 7.05 16.65 2.83
CA LEU A 16 6.90 15.56 1.85
C LEU A 16 5.41 15.24 1.60
N GLN A 17 4.58 15.19 2.64
CA GLN A 17 3.14 14.96 2.48
C GLN A 17 2.43 16.07 1.71
N GLN A 18 2.82 17.34 1.90
CA GLN A 18 2.25 18.48 1.19
C GLN A 18 2.66 18.52 -0.29
N GLU A 19 3.91 18.18 -0.59
CA GLU A 19 4.48 18.23 -1.94
C GLU A 19 4.23 16.94 -2.76
N GLN A 20 3.62 15.91 -2.16
CA GLN A 20 3.40 14.63 -2.83
C GLN A 20 2.40 14.73 -4.00
N PRO A 21 2.68 14.04 -5.13
CA PRO A 21 1.75 13.98 -6.25
C PRO A 21 0.44 13.31 -5.84
N LEU A 22 -0.64 13.63 -6.55
CA LEU A 22 -1.98 13.09 -6.24
C LEU A 22 -1.98 11.56 -6.18
N ALA A 23 -1.31 10.89 -7.12
CA ALA A 23 -1.22 9.43 -7.15
C ALA A 23 -0.62 8.84 -5.86
N ALA A 24 0.41 9.47 -5.29
CA ALA A 24 0.99 9.03 -4.01
C ALA A 24 0.03 9.27 -2.85
N ARG A 25 -0.68 10.40 -2.85
CA ARG A 25 -1.68 10.75 -1.83
C ARG A 25 -2.91 9.85 -1.86
N MET A 26 -3.30 9.36 -3.04
CA MET A 26 -4.44 8.46 -3.25
C MET A 26 -4.10 6.98 -3.08
N ARG A 27 -2.85 6.62 -2.77
CA ARG A 27 -2.44 5.23 -2.60
C ARG A 27 -3.22 4.60 -1.43
N PRO A 28 -3.91 3.46 -1.63
CA PRO A 28 -4.66 2.77 -0.58
C PRO A 28 -3.76 2.40 0.60
N ARG A 29 -4.29 2.56 1.82
CA ARG A 29 -3.62 2.18 3.07
C ARG A 29 -4.08 0.83 3.59
N THR A 30 -5.26 0.40 3.17
CA THR A 30 -5.87 -0.89 3.50
C THR A 30 -6.32 -1.60 2.24
N LEU A 31 -6.58 -2.91 2.34
CA LEU A 31 -7.10 -3.68 1.21
C LEU A 31 -8.54 -3.29 0.87
N GLU A 32 -9.29 -2.74 1.82
CA GLU A 32 -10.66 -2.28 1.64
C GLU A 32 -10.74 -0.98 0.83
N GLU A 33 -9.70 -0.16 0.87
CA GLU A 33 -9.57 1.06 0.05
C GLU A 33 -9.12 0.74 -1.39
N TYR A 34 -8.67 -0.49 -1.66
CA TYR A 34 -8.19 -0.89 -2.98
C TYR A 34 -9.36 -1.12 -3.94
N ILE A 35 -9.36 -0.39 -5.05
CA ILE A 35 -10.44 -0.42 -6.04
C ILE A 35 -10.06 -1.33 -7.21
N GLY A 36 -10.99 -2.23 -7.58
CA GLY A 36 -10.77 -3.23 -8.61
C GLY A 36 -10.00 -4.45 -8.11
N GLN A 37 -9.73 -5.39 -9.03
CA GLN A 37 -9.03 -6.65 -8.72
C GLN A 37 -9.78 -7.58 -7.74
N GLU A 38 -11.10 -7.48 -7.66
CA GLU A 38 -11.95 -8.29 -6.76
C GLU A 38 -11.77 -9.80 -7.01
N HIS A 39 -11.48 -10.19 -8.24
CA HIS A 39 -11.24 -11.58 -8.60
C HIS A 39 -10.03 -12.20 -7.86
N ILE A 40 -9.10 -11.39 -7.35
CA ILE A 40 -7.95 -11.84 -6.53
C ILE A 40 -7.97 -11.30 -5.09
N LEU A 41 -8.59 -10.15 -4.83
CA LEU A 41 -8.58 -9.48 -3.52
C LEU A 41 -9.94 -9.48 -2.79
N ALA A 42 -11.01 -10.03 -3.36
CA ALA A 42 -12.28 -10.15 -2.64
C ALA A 42 -12.15 -11.01 -1.36
N PRO A 43 -13.05 -10.85 -0.37
CA PRO A 43 -13.09 -11.72 0.80
C PRO A 43 -13.09 -13.20 0.42
N GLY A 44 -12.29 -14.01 1.12
CA GLY A 44 -12.16 -15.45 0.85
C GLY A 44 -11.20 -15.83 -0.28
N ARG A 45 -10.74 -14.89 -1.11
CA ARG A 45 -9.73 -15.15 -2.15
C ARG A 45 -8.37 -15.49 -1.53
N LEU A 46 -7.61 -16.33 -2.23
CA LEU A 46 -6.32 -16.86 -1.77
C LEU A 46 -5.36 -15.73 -1.37
N LEU A 47 -5.18 -14.74 -2.24
CA LEU A 47 -4.24 -13.64 -2.00
C LEU A 47 -4.64 -12.82 -0.77
N ARG A 48 -5.93 -12.44 -0.64
CA ARG A 48 -6.40 -11.72 0.56
C ARG A 48 -6.19 -12.50 1.84
N ARG A 49 -6.48 -13.80 1.84
CA ARG A 49 -6.26 -14.68 3.00
C ARG A 49 -4.78 -14.80 3.35
N ALA A 50 -3.91 -14.93 2.36
CA ALA A 50 -2.46 -14.99 2.55
C ALA A 50 -1.90 -13.69 3.15
N ILE A 51 -2.35 -12.53 2.66
CA ILE A 51 -1.98 -11.22 3.23
C ILE A 51 -2.47 -11.11 4.68
N GLN A 52 -3.74 -11.45 4.96
CA GLN A 52 -4.31 -11.36 6.30
C GLN A 52 -3.66 -12.31 7.32
N ALA A 53 -3.18 -13.47 6.86
CA ALA A 53 -2.49 -14.45 7.68
C ALA A 53 -0.97 -14.20 7.77
N ASP A 54 -0.43 -13.17 7.11
CA ASP A 54 1.00 -12.89 6.98
C ASP A 54 1.81 -14.09 6.44
N GLN A 55 1.22 -14.81 5.48
CA GLN A 55 1.77 -16.03 4.86
C GLN A 55 1.99 -15.84 3.36
N LEU A 56 2.74 -14.80 2.99
CA LEU A 56 3.05 -14.49 1.60
C LEU A 56 4.32 -15.21 1.14
N SER A 57 4.22 -15.92 0.01
CA SER A 57 5.37 -16.39 -0.76
C SER A 57 5.75 -15.37 -1.83
N SER A 58 6.83 -15.64 -2.58
CA SER A 58 7.22 -14.81 -3.73
C SER A 58 6.11 -14.78 -4.79
N LEU A 59 5.67 -13.57 -5.17
CA LEU A 59 4.61 -13.34 -6.16
C LEU A 59 5.13 -12.46 -7.29
N ILE A 60 4.61 -12.67 -8.50
CA ILE A 60 4.82 -11.79 -9.65
C ILE A 60 3.50 -11.13 -10.00
N PHE A 61 3.43 -9.80 -9.91
CA PHE A 61 2.28 -9.02 -10.33
C PHE A 61 2.46 -8.52 -11.77
N TYR A 62 1.60 -8.95 -12.70
CA TYR A 62 1.64 -8.56 -14.12
C TYR A 62 0.34 -7.88 -14.55
N GLY A 63 0.45 -6.87 -15.42
CA GLY A 63 -0.69 -6.21 -16.04
C GLY A 63 -0.34 -4.82 -16.61
N PRO A 64 -1.30 -4.12 -17.23
CA PRO A 64 -1.13 -2.77 -17.80
C PRO A 64 -0.67 -1.72 -16.76
N PRO A 65 -0.06 -0.59 -17.16
CA PRO A 65 0.32 0.46 -16.22
C PRO A 65 -0.90 1.02 -15.46
N GLY A 66 -0.72 1.41 -14.20
CA GLY A 66 -1.77 2.01 -13.37
C GLY A 66 -2.77 1.05 -12.73
N THR A 67 -2.61 -0.28 -12.86
CA THR A 67 -3.56 -1.26 -12.28
C THR A 67 -3.30 -1.64 -10.82
N GLY A 68 -2.51 -0.84 -10.08
CA GLY A 68 -2.23 -1.02 -8.64
C GLY A 68 -1.30 -2.18 -8.27
N LYS A 69 -0.33 -2.51 -9.14
CA LYS A 69 0.77 -3.46 -8.81
C LYS A 69 1.76 -2.91 -7.77
N THR A 70 1.77 -1.59 -7.59
CA THR A 70 2.65 -0.84 -6.69
C THR A 70 1.79 -0.18 -5.63
#